data_AF-A0A5B0W1J8-F1
#
_entry.id   AF-A0A5B0W1J8-F1
#
_cell.length_a   1.000
_cell.length_b   1.000
_cell.length_c   1.000
_cell.angle_alpha   90.00
_cell.angle_beta   90.00
_cell.angle_gamma   90.00
#
_symmetry.space_group_name_H-M   'P 1'
#
loop_
_entity.id
_entity.type
_entity.pdbx_description
1 polymer ?
#
loop_
_entity_poly.entity_id
_entity_poly.type
_entity_poly.pdbx_seq_one_letter_code
_entity_poly.pdbx_strand_id
1 'polypeptide(L)'
;MNIAQAVEYIYPAAKHNVNFEVWDMGAEPVLREGVDGRFRYDIRPLNEDETEAVEGVHYQYVVDYNRLVEGLDYDMVERGQFIAVWNLDVPQPTEEELQAAWVAYLEAEANKPPDLTETEQLRADNAALLLELVQTQARQDQAEQDQAALLLSLVEGGVL
;
A
#
# COMPACT_ATOMS: atom_id res chain seq x y z
N MET A 1 1.04 -3.81 11.97
CA MET A 1 -0.02 -3.25 11.10
C MET A 1 0.17 -1.74 11.03
N ASN A 2 -0.13 -1.08 9.91
CA ASN A 2 -0.15 0.38 9.83
C ASN A 2 -1.54 0.91 10.18
N ILE A 3 -1.72 1.40 11.41
CA ILE A 3 -3.02 1.85 11.91
C ILE A 3 -3.52 3.07 11.13
N ALA A 4 -2.63 3.98 10.75
CA ALA A 4 -3.03 5.19 10.03
C ALA A 4 -3.63 4.84 8.66
N GLN A 5 -2.99 3.93 7.91
CA GLN A 5 -3.52 3.46 6.63
C GLN A 5 -4.83 2.69 6.79
N ALA A 6 -4.97 1.87 7.83
CA ALA A 6 -6.22 1.17 8.10
C ALA A 6 -7.37 2.15 8.41
N VAL A 7 -7.12 3.19 9.21
CA VAL A 7 -8.11 4.24 9.50
C VAL A 7 -8.48 5.01 8.24
N GLU A 8 -7.52 5.41 7.41
CA GLU A 8 -7.79 6.11 6.14
C GLU A 8 -8.52 5.23 5.14
N TYR A 9 -8.34 3.91 5.19
CA TYR A 9 -9.09 2.96 4.37
C TYR A 9 -10.56 2.86 4.81
N ILE A 10 -10.83 2.80 6.12
CA ILE A 10 -12.20 2.79 6.69
C ILE A 10 -12.88 4.15 6.48
N TYR A 11 -12.15 5.23 6.69
CA TYR A 11 -12.63 6.60 6.62
C TYR A 11 -11.80 7.41 5.60
N PRO A 12 -12.10 7.31 4.29
CA PRO A 12 -11.31 7.97 3.24
C PRO A 12 -11.21 9.49 3.33
N ALA A 13 -12.14 10.13 4.04
CA ALA A 13 -12.13 11.57 4.27
C ALA A 13 -11.31 11.99 5.51
N ALA A 14 -10.98 11.04 6.39
CA ALA A 14 -10.14 11.30 7.56
C ALA A 14 -8.70 11.51 7.11
N LYS A 15 -8.01 12.46 7.74
CA LYS A 15 -6.60 12.73 7.50
C LYS A 15 -5.80 12.51 8.77
N HIS A 16 -4.74 11.71 8.68
CA HIS A 16 -3.75 11.59 9.75
C HIS A 16 -3.15 12.97 10.09
N ASN A 17 -2.95 13.23 11.39
CA ASN A 17 -2.51 14.51 11.99
C ASN A 17 -3.50 15.68 11.89
N VAL A 18 -4.73 15.44 11.42
CA VAL A 18 -5.81 16.45 11.44
C VAL A 18 -7.00 15.91 12.22
N ASN A 19 -7.50 14.75 11.79
CA ASN A 19 -8.69 14.12 12.35
C ASN A 19 -8.36 13.08 13.40
N PHE A 20 -7.18 12.48 13.32
CA PHE A 20 -6.69 11.53 14.29
C PHE A 20 -5.16 11.53 14.28
N GLU A 21 -4.55 11.19 15.41
CA GLU A 21 -3.11 10.99 15.52
C GLU A 21 -2.82 9.57 15.94
N VAL A 22 -1.86 8.96 15.25
CA VAL A 22 -1.31 7.65 15.61
C VAL A 22 0.07 7.89 16.15
N TRP A 23 0.30 7.46 17.38
CA TRP A 23 1.60 7.52 18.02
C TRP A 23 2.15 6.11 18.13
N ASP A 24 3.48 6.02 18.16
CA ASP A 24 4.20 4.81 18.45
C ASP A 24 5.02 5.05 19.71
N MET A 25 4.64 4.40 20.80
CA MET A 25 5.37 4.50 22.06
C MET A 25 6.57 3.54 22.11
N GLY A 26 6.78 2.71 21.08
CA GLY A 26 7.86 1.75 21.02
C GLY A 26 7.81 0.72 22.15
N ALA A 27 8.98 0.21 22.53
CA ALA A 27 9.11 -0.70 23.65
C ALA A 27 9.02 0.08 24.99
N GLU A 28 7.98 -0.16 25.77
CA GLU A 28 7.84 0.40 27.13
C GLU A 28 8.31 -0.61 28.19
N PRO A 29 9.08 -0.17 29.21
CA PRO A 29 9.41 -1.01 30.35
C PRO A 29 8.19 -1.14 31.28
N VAL A 30 7.68 -2.35 31.43
CA VAL A 30 6.59 -2.69 32.35
C VAL A 30 7.16 -3.34 33.61
N LEU A 31 6.83 -2.79 34.77
CA LEU A 31 7.29 -3.29 36.06
C LEU A 31 6.81 -4.73 36.27
N ARG A 32 7.72 -5.64 36.59
CA ARG A 32 7.39 -7.01 36.96
C ARG A 32 7.43 -7.17 38.47
N GLU A 33 6.26 -7.21 39.10
CA GLU A 33 6.19 -7.48 40.54
C GLU A 33 6.61 -8.91 40.85
N GLY A 34 7.58 -9.08 41.77
CA GLY A 34 7.95 -10.37 42.35
C GLY A 34 9.21 -11.06 41.81
N VAL A 35 10.04 -10.37 41.02
CA VAL A 35 11.36 -10.88 40.58
C VAL A 35 12.47 -10.03 41.23
N ASP A 36 13.47 -10.69 41.82
CA ASP A 36 14.63 -10.08 42.46
C ASP A 36 15.81 -10.09 41.47
N GLY A 37 16.28 -8.91 41.08
CA GLY A 37 17.19 -8.62 39.97
C GLY A 37 18.63 -9.07 40.17
N ARG A 38 18.85 -10.33 40.57
CA ARG A 38 20.18 -10.92 40.75
C ARG A 38 20.33 -12.26 40.05
N PHE A 39 20.13 -12.34 38.73
CA PHE A 39 20.72 -13.43 37.96
C PHE A 39 21.37 -12.96 36.66
N ARG A 40 22.69 -13.12 36.63
CA ARG A 40 23.55 -13.20 35.44
C ARG A 40 22.88 -14.07 34.38
N TYR A 41 22.88 -13.58 33.14
CA TYR A 41 22.97 -14.35 31.88
C TYR A 41 22.54 -15.83 31.89
N ASP A 42 21.37 -16.15 32.42
CA ASP A 42 20.65 -17.35 31.99
C ASP A 42 19.63 -16.86 31.00
N ILE A 43 19.91 -17.11 29.72
CA ILE A 43 18.95 -16.96 28.63
C ILE A 43 17.77 -17.86 29.02
N ARG A 44 16.71 -17.26 29.58
CA ARG A 44 15.48 -17.99 29.83
C ARG A 44 14.97 -18.51 28.48
N PRO A 45 14.40 -19.72 28.43
CA PRO A 45 13.74 -20.18 27.22
C PRO A 45 12.68 -19.15 26.81
N LEU A 46 12.66 -18.83 25.51
CA LEU A 46 11.70 -17.91 24.91
C LEU A 46 10.27 -18.43 25.18
N ASN A 47 9.36 -17.53 25.54
CA ASN A 47 7.93 -17.87 25.58
C ASN A 47 7.35 -18.02 24.16
N GLU A 48 6.13 -18.56 24.01
CA GLU A 48 5.49 -18.77 22.69
C GLU A 48 5.43 -17.51 21.81
N ASP A 49 5.44 -16.33 22.41
CA ASP A 49 5.34 -15.02 21.73
C ASP A 49 6.69 -14.31 21.52
N GLU A 50 7.80 -14.87 22.00
CA GLU A 50 9.13 -14.26 21.90
C GLU A 50 9.95 -14.92 20.77
N THR A 51 10.53 -14.11 19.87
CA THR A 51 11.30 -14.61 18.70
C THR A 51 12.80 -14.58 18.96
N GLU A 52 13.54 -15.56 18.44
CA GLU A 52 15.00 -15.60 18.51
C GLU A 52 15.63 -14.35 17.85
N ALA A 53 16.70 -13.83 18.46
CA ALA A 53 17.44 -12.71 17.90
C ALA A 53 18.06 -13.08 16.55
N VAL A 54 17.78 -12.29 15.51
CA VAL A 54 18.30 -12.54 14.16
C VAL A 54 19.71 -11.95 14.03
N GLU A 55 20.69 -12.81 13.74
CA GLU A 55 22.08 -12.39 13.53
C GLU A 55 22.17 -11.36 12.37
N GLY A 56 22.78 -10.20 12.65
CA GLY A 56 22.91 -9.08 11.70
C GLY A 56 21.89 -7.95 11.87
N VAL A 57 20.81 -8.15 12.64
CA VAL A 57 19.84 -7.09 12.98
C VAL A 57 20.32 -6.35 14.23
N HIS A 58 20.59 -5.05 14.09
CA HIS A 58 20.92 -4.19 15.22
C HIS A 58 19.62 -3.68 15.85
N TYR A 59 19.20 -4.32 16.94
CA TYR A 59 18.07 -3.86 17.73
C TYR A 59 18.51 -2.66 18.58
N GLN A 60 18.13 -1.45 18.17
CA GLN A 60 18.35 -0.24 18.97
C GLN A 60 17.11 0.02 19.84
N TYR A 61 17.15 -0.42 21.09
CA TYR A 61 16.10 -0.13 22.07
C TYR A 61 16.27 1.29 22.61
N VAL A 62 15.29 2.17 22.33
CA VAL A 62 15.22 3.49 22.95
C VAL A 62 14.49 3.32 24.29
N VAL A 63 15.25 3.27 25.38
CA VAL A 63 14.70 3.17 26.74
C VAL A 63 14.70 4.55 27.38
N ASP A 64 13.54 5.02 27.84
CA ASP A 64 13.48 6.22 28.68
C ASP A 64 13.88 5.85 30.12
N TYR A 65 15.17 5.97 30.41
CA TYR A 65 15.76 5.64 31.71
C TYR A 65 15.19 6.46 32.87
N ASN A 66 14.52 7.60 32.62
CA ASN A 66 13.91 8.39 33.68
C ASN A 66 12.67 7.73 34.31
N ARG A 67 12.11 6.70 33.65
CA ARG A 67 10.94 5.97 34.12
C ARG A 67 11.31 4.73 34.95
N LEU A 68 12.60 4.44 35.11
CA LEU A 68 13.10 3.26 35.81
C LEU A 68 13.45 3.57 37.27
N VAL A 69 13.26 2.58 38.14
CA VAL A 69 13.64 2.61 39.56
C VAL A 69 14.75 1.59 39.79
N GLU A 70 15.81 2.01 40.47
CA GLU A 70 16.95 1.16 40.81
C GLU A 70 16.50 -0.04 41.66
N GLY A 71 16.92 -1.24 41.26
CA GLY A 71 16.62 -2.49 41.97
C GLY A 71 15.29 -3.15 41.60
N LEU A 72 14.57 -2.65 40.59
CA LEU A 72 13.37 -3.29 40.05
C LEU A 72 13.60 -3.88 38.66
N ASP A 73 12.99 -5.04 38.42
CA ASP A 73 13.02 -5.71 37.12
C ASP A 73 11.85 -5.24 36.24
N TYR A 74 12.14 -5.00 34.96
CA TYR A 74 11.18 -4.55 33.96
C TYR A 74 11.19 -5.51 32.79
N ASP A 75 10.02 -5.92 32.33
CA ASP A 75 9.87 -6.58 31.03
C ASP A 75 9.67 -5.49 29.97
N MET A 76 10.36 -5.62 28.84
CA MET A 76 10.19 -4.72 27.71
C MET A 76 9.05 -5.25 26.85
N VAL A 77 7.96 -4.47 26.76
CA VAL A 77 6.80 -4.83 25.95
C VAL A 77 6.68 -3.84 24.81
N GLU A 78 6.72 -4.33 23.58
CA GLU A 78 6.35 -3.51 22.41
C GLU A 78 4.85 -3.29 22.42
N ARG A 79 4.43 -2.06 22.73
CA ARG A 79 3.01 -1.67 22.66
C ARG A 79 2.57 -1.28 21.25
N GLY A 80 3.54 -1.11 20.34
CA GLY A 80 3.30 -0.79 18.94
C GLY A 80 2.58 0.55 18.74
N GLN A 81 2.04 0.72 17.54
CA GLN A 81 1.26 1.90 17.17
C GLN A 81 -0.11 1.88 17.85
N PHE A 82 -0.62 3.05 18.24
CA PHE A 82 -1.98 3.21 18.73
C PHE A 82 -2.53 4.59 18.35
N ILE A 83 -3.85 4.73 18.33
CA ILE A 83 -4.52 6.01 18.08
C ILE A 83 -4.47 6.83 19.37
N ALA A 84 -3.64 7.88 19.40
CA ALA A 84 -3.45 8.75 20.54
C ALA A 84 -4.50 9.87 20.62
N VAL A 85 -4.96 10.35 19.46
CA VAL A 85 -5.94 11.42 19.35
C VAL A 85 -7.02 11.01 18.36
N TRP A 86 -8.29 11.23 18.72
CA TRP A 86 -9.44 10.96 17.86
C TRP A 86 -10.40 12.16 17.87
N ASN A 87 -10.44 12.90 16.76
CA ASN A 87 -11.23 14.12 16.58
C ASN A 87 -12.35 13.95 15.54
N LEU A 88 -12.80 12.71 15.29
CA LEU A 88 -13.91 12.42 14.39
C LEU A 88 -15.21 12.23 15.19
N ASP A 89 -16.34 12.67 14.62
CA ASP A 89 -17.68 12.48 15.21
C ASP A 89 -18.21 11.03 15.09
N VAL A 90 -17.37 10.10 14.60
CA VAL A 90 -17.66 8.67 14.51
C VAL A 90 -16.95 7.91 15.63
N PRO A 91 -17.45 6.74 16.06
CA PRO A 91 -16.74 5.92 17.03
C PRO A 91 -15.36 5.51 16.52
N GLN A 92 -14.42 5.42 17.45
CA GLN A 92 -13.09 4.88 17.17
C GLN A 92 -13.22 3.40 16.76
N PRO A 93 -12.57 2.96 15.67
CA PRO A 93 -12.63 1.58 15.23
C PRO A 93 -11.97 0.64 16.24
N THR A 94 -12.46 -0.59 16.33
CA THR A 94 -11.85 -1.64 17.15
C THR A 94 -10.61 -2.22 16.48
N GLU A 95 -9.77 -2.93 17.24
CA GLU A 95 -8.58 -3.59 16.70
C GLU A 95 -8.92 -4.61 15.59
N GLU A 96 -10.06 -5.31 15.75
CA GLU A 96 -10.55 -6.27 14.76
C GLU A 96 -10.96 -5.57 13.46
N GLU A 97 -11.61 -4.40 13.55
CA GLU A 97 -11.98 -3.59 12.40
C GLU A 97 -10.75 -3.01 11.70
N LEU A 98 -9.76 -2.54 12.47
CA LEU A 98 -8.49 -2.06 11.95
C LEU A 98 -7.72 -3.18 11.22
N GLN A 99 -7.67 -4.37 11.81
CA GLN A 99 -7.00 -5.52 11.21
C GLN A 99 -7.72 -5.98 9.94
N ALA A 100 -9.05 -6.02 9.93
CA ALA A 100 -9.82 -6.35 8.74
C ALA A 100 -9.62 -5.33 7.63
N ALA A 101 -9.63 -4.03 7.97
CA ALA A 101 -9.38 -2.95 7.02
C ALA A 101 -7.96 -2.99 6.46
N TRP A 102 -6.97 -3.33 7.28
CA TRP A 102 -5.59 -3.51 6.83
C TRP A 102 -5.44 -4.65 5.83
N VAL A 103 -6.09 -5.80 6.09
CA VAL A 103 -6.09 -6.92 5.15
C VAL A 103 -6.78 -6.53 3.83
N ALA A 104 -7.93 -5.86 3.91
CA ALA A 104 -8.65 -5.39 2.73
C ALA A 104 -7.84 -4.35 1.92
N TYR A 105 -7.12 -3.46 2.60
CA TYR A 105 -6.19 -2.52 1.96
C TYR A 105 -5.07 -3.27 1.23
N LEU A 106 -4.45 -4.27 1.85
CA LEU A 106 -3.39 -5.06 1.22
C LEU A 106 -3.90 -5.85 0.02
N GLU A 107 -5.10 -6.44 0.10
CA GLU A 107 -5.73 -7.12 -1.03
C GLU A 107 -6.05 -6.14 -2.16
N ALA A 108 -6.53 -4.94 -1.84
CA ALA A 108 -6.81 -3.92 -2.84
C ALA A 108 -5.53 -3.43 -3.52
N GLU A 109 -4.46 -3.18 -2.76
CA GLU A 109 -3.18 -2.75 -3.31
C GLU A 109 -2.50 -3.86 -4.13
N ALA A 110 -2.62 -5.13 -3.71
CA ALA A 110 -2.12 -6.28 -4.47
C ALA A 110 -2.87 -6.50 -5.80
N ASN A 111 -4.16 -6.14 -5.86
CA ASN A 111 -4.99 -6.24 -7.05
C ASN A 111 -5.00 -4.97 -7.91
N LYS A 112 -4.21 -3.95 -7.54
CA LYS A 112 -4.09 -2.74 -8.34
C LYS A 112 -3.50 -3.11 -9.70
N PRO A 113 -4.15 -2.75 -10.82
CA PRO A 113 -3.54 -2.95 -12.12
C PRO A 113 -2.19 -2.22 -12.12
N PRO A 114 -1.14 -2.80 -12.71
CA PRO A 114 0.14 -2.11 -12.80
C PRO A 114 -0.11 -0.77 -13.49
N ASP A 115 0.34 0.32 -12.86
CA ASP A 115 0.32 1.63 -13.48
C ASP A 115 1.17 1.52 -14.75
N LEU A 116 0.49 1.45 -15.91
CA LEU A 116 1.18 1.45 -17.19
C LEU A 116 2.04 2.70 -17.21
N THR A 117 3.34 2.52 -17.35
CA THR A 117 4.25 3.65 -17.48
C THR A 117 3.79 4.49 -18.66
N GLU A 118 4.03 5.80 -18.63
CA GLU A 118 3.68 6.71 -19.74
C GLU A 118 4.18 6.15 -21.09
N THR A 119 5.34 5.48 -21.09
CA THR A 119 5.90 4.84 -22.28
C THR A 119 5.10 3.64 -22.80
N GLU A 120 4.43 2.88 -21.93
CA GLU A 120 3.59 1.75 -22.31
C GLU A 120 2.23 2.21 -22.81
N GLN A 121 1.65 3.24 -22.19
CA GLN A 121 0.45 3.90 -22.69
C GLN A 121 0.69 4.49 -24.08
N LEU A 122 1.79 5.24 -24.26
CA LEU A 122 2.17 5.79 -25.55
C LEU A 122 2.44 4.71 -26.61
N ARG A 123 2.96 3.54 -26.23
CA ARG A 123 3.10 2.42 -27.18
C ARG A 123 1.76 1.82 -27.58
N ALA A 124 0.83 1.66 -26.63
CA ALA A 124 -0.51 1.17 -26.91
C ALA A 124 -1.26 2.14 -27.84
N ASP A 125 -1.19 3.44 -27.57
CA ASP A 125 -1.81 4.48 -28.39
C ASP A 125 -1.19 4.55 -29.79
N ASN A 126 0.14 4.48 -29.90
CA ASN A 126 0.80 4.43 -31.22
C ASN A 126 0.40 3.19 -32.02
N ALA A 127 0.28 2.02 -31.37
CA ALA A 127 -0.18 0.80 -32.05
C ALA A 127 -1.62 0.94 -32.54
N ALA A 128 -2.50 1.55 -31.75
CA ALA A 128 -3.89 1.83 -32.13
C ALA A 128 -3.97 2.81 -33.32
N LEU A 129 -3.20 3.90 -33.28
CA LEU A 129 -3.14 4.88 -34.38
C LEU A 129 -2.60 4.29 -35.67
N LEU A 130 -1.56 3.44 -35.60
CA LEU A 130 -1.03 2.74 -36.77
C LEU A 130 -2.07 1.80 -37.39
N LEU A 131 -2.85 1.10 -36.57
CA LEU A 131 -3.93 0.24 -37.06
C LEU A 131 -5.02 1.07 -37.75
N GLU A 132 -5.43 2.18 -37.15
CA GLU A 132 -6.41 3.09 -37.75
C GLU A 132 -5.91 3.69 -39.08
N LEU A 133 -4.63 4.06 -39.15
CA LEU A 133 -4.00 4.55 -40.36
C LEU A 133 -4.06 3.51 -41.49
N VAL A 134 -3.67 2.27 -41.20
CA VAL A 134 -3.72 1.17 -42.19
C VAL A 134 -5.15 0.93 -42.68
N GLN A 135 -6.13 0.93 -41.77
CA GLN A 135 -7.54 0.78 -42.15
C GLN A 135 -8.07 1.95 -42.98
N THR A 136 -7.54 3.15 -42.76
CA THR A 136 -7.92 4.35 -43.52
C THR A 136 -7.29 4.33 -44.91
N GLN A 137 -6.02 3.95 -45.01
CA GLN A 137 -5.33 3.76 -46.29
C GLN A 137 -6.02 2.71 -47.16
N ALA A 138 -6.36 1.55 -46.58
CA ALA A 138 -7.08 0.50 -47.31
C ALA A 138 -8.43 0.99 -47.86
N ARG A 139 -9.14 1.84 -47.11
CA ARG A 139 -10.40 2.46 -47.59
C ARG A 139 -10.17 3.48 -48.70
N GLN A 140 -9.07 4.25 -48.64
CA GLN A 140 -8.70 5.18 -49.70
C GLN A 140 -8.31 4.43 -50.98
N ASP A 141 -7.45 3.42 -50.89
CA ASP A 141 -7.04 2.61 -52.04
C ASP A 141 -8.25 1.95 -52.73
N GLN A 142 -9.20 1.44 -51.94
CA GLN A 142 -10.44 0.89 -52.48
C GLN A 142 -11.27 1.96 -53.20
N ALA A 143 -11.44 3.14 -52.60
CA ALA A 143 -12.20 4.23 -53.20
C ALA A 143 -11.56 4.72 -54.51
N GLU A 144 -10.23 4.78 -54.58
CA GLU A 144 -9.50 5.14 -55.80
C GLU A 144 -9.68 4.08 -56.91
N GLN A 145 -9.63 2.79 -56.56
CA GLN A 145 -9.90 1.72 -57.51
C GLN A 145 -11.33 1.75 -58.02
N ASP A 146 -12.32 1.95 -57.14
CA ASP A 146 -13.73 2.07 -57.51
C ASP A 146 -13.96 3.28 -58.42
N GLN A 147 -13.32 4.41 -58.14
CA GLN A 147 -13.38 5.60 -58.99
C GLN A 147 -12.75 5.35 -60.36
N ALA A 148 -11.59 4.68 -60.43
CA ALA A 148 -10.95 4.34 -61.70
C ALA A 148 -11.82 3.40 -62.54
N ALA A 149 -12.46 2.41 -61.90
CA ALA A 149 -13.40 1.49 -62.55
C ALA A 149 -14.63 2.23 -63.10
N LEU A 150 -15.19 3.18 -62.33
CA LEU A 150 -16.29 4.03 -62.80
C LEU A 150 -15.88 4.87 -64.00
N LEU A 151 -14.72 5.53 -63.96
CA LEU A 151 -14.21 6.31 -65.09
C LEU A 151 -14.03 5.46 -66.35
N LEU A 152 -13.48 4.26 -66.21
CA LEU A 152 -13.33 3.33 -67.33
C LEU A 152 -14.70 2.95 -67.92
N SER A 153 -15.68 2.63 -67.06
CA SER A 153 -17.03 2.28 -67.51
C SER A 153 -17.75 3.43 -68.24
N LEU A 154 -17.50 4.68 -67.83
CA LEU A 154 -18.06 5.87 -68.48
C LEU A 154 -17.44 6.11 -69.87
N VAL A 155 -16.12 5.88 -69.99
CA VAL A 155 -15.39 5.97 -71.27
C VAL A 155 -15.87 4.85 -72.22
N GLU A 156 -15.98 3.61 -71.75
CA GLU A 156 -16.45 2.48 -72.56
C GLU A 156 -17.93 2.61 -72.95
N GLY A 157 -18.74 3.22 -72.10
CA GLY A 157 -20.16 3.53 -72.37
C GLY A 157 -20.38 4.71 -73.32
N GLY A 158 -19.32 5.42 -73.74
CA GLY A 158 -19.41 6.55 -74.68
C GLY A 158 -20.03 7.82 -74.11
N VAL A 159 -19.98 8.01 -72.79
CA VAL A 159 -20.59 9.16 -72.08
C VAL A 159 -19.61 10.35 -71.95
N LEU A 160 -18.33 10.14 -72.29
CA LEU A 160 -17.25 11.13 -72.33
C LEU A 160 -16.69 11.24 -73.74
#